data_AF-A0A7C1W919-F1
#
_entry.id   AF-A0A7C1W919-F1
#
_cell.length_a   1.000
_cell.length_b   1.000
_cell.length_c   1.000
_cell.angle_alpha   90.00
_cell.angle_beta   90.00
_cell.angle_gamma   90.00
#
_symmetry.space_group_name_H-M   'P 1'
#
loop_
_entity.id
_entity.type
_entity.pdbx_description
1 polymer ?
#
loop_
_entity_poly.entity_id
_entity_poly.type
_entity_poly.pdbx_seq_one_letter_code
_entity_poly.pdbx_strand_id
1 'polypeptide(L)'
;MDTKTDKLIEATKIASKTNINKWRIKAEKGYRYFAQKEIDTCLLRKKIEETPIEILQKRNNVEATIFQLAYHYSNAKSRYRGLIKHQMWADMRCLWVNFVRILNFIENTSGKLAFFTKCACNFIFKTLFHVYKTFFTTRRTKKIFFSENTNFYLC
;
A
#
# COMPACT_ATOMS: atom_id res chain seq x y z
N MET A 1 -13.84 32.74 6.62
CA MET A 1 -14.44 33.36 5.43
C MET A 1 -15.21 32.31 4.67
N ASP A 2 -16.42 32.65 4.23
CA ASP A 2 -17.15 31.81 3.29
C ASP A 2 -16.41 31.78 1.95
N THR A 3 -16.16 30.60 1.40
CA THR A 3 -15.38 30.43 0.16
C THR A 3 -16.09 31.00 -1.07
N LYS A 4 -17.40 31.26 -0.99
CA LYS A 4 -18.19 31.83 -2.09
C LYS A 4 -18.45 33.32 -1.93
N THR A 5 -18.80 33.77 -0.72
CA THR A 5 -19.26 35.15 -0.47
C THR A 5 -18.19 36.02 0.18
N ASP A 6 -17.06 35.43 0.59
CA ASP A 6 -15.95 36.06 1.33
C ASP A 6 -16.36 36.85 2.58
N LYS A 7 -17.56 36.57 3.09
CA LYS A 7 -18.11 37.17 4.31
C LYS A 7 -17.75 36.33 5.53
N LEU A 8 -17.57 37.01 6.65
CA LEU A 8 -17.51 36.38 7.97
C LEU A 8 -18.91 35.87 8.32
N ILE A 9 -19.04 34.55 8.47
CA ILE A 9 -20.26 33.92 8.97
C ILE A 9 -20.06 33.63 10.45
N GLU A 10 -20.89 34.23 11.29
CA GLU A 10 -20.89 33.96 12.72
C GLU A 10 -21.53 32.59 13.01
N ALA A 11 -20.87 31.80 13.86
CA ALA A 11 -21.37 30.52 14.31
C ALA A 11 -22.05 30.66 15.68
N THR A 12 -23.25 30.09 15.83
CA THR A 12 -23.96 30.08 17.11
C THR A 12 -23.71 28.75 17.84
N LYS A 13 -23.29 28.81 19.10
CA LYS A 13 -23.16 27.64 19.96
C LYS A 13 -24.54 27.20 20.46
N ILE A 14 -24.81 25.90 20.40
CA ILE A 14 -26.03 25.26 20.86
C ILE A 14 -25.67 24.16 21.85
N ALA A 15 -26.22 24.26 23.06
CA ALA A 15 -26.19 23.19 24.03
C ALA A 15 -27.30 22.18 23.70
N SER A 16 -26.91 20.92 23.45
CA SER A 16 -27.88 19.83 23.35
C SER A 16 -28.36 19.41 24.73
N LYS A 17 -29.58 18.85 24.84
CA LYS A 17 -30.10 18.19 26.06
C LYS A 17 -29.14 17.14 26.63
N THR A 18 -28.26 16.58 25.79
CA THR A 18 -27.26 15.56 26.14
C THR A 18 -25.89 16.13 26.51
N ASN A 19 -25.78 17.43 26.85
CA ASN A 19 -24.52 18.13 27.17
C ASN A 19 -23.46 18.18 26.04
N ILE A 20 -23.81 17.76 24.82
CA ILE A 20 -22.92 17.84 23.67
C ILE A 20 -23.04 19.24 23.06
N ASN A 21 -21.92 19.99 23.08
CA ASN A 21 -21.81 21.27 22.41
C ASN A 21 -21.82 21.07 20.89
N LYS A 22 -22.83 21.63 20.22
CA LYS A 22 -22.91 21.69 18.76
C LYS A 22 -22.86 23.14 18.32
N TRP A 23 -22.36 23.37 17.13
CA TRP A 23 -22.31 24.67 16.49
C TRP A 23 -23.24 24.66 15.29
N ARG A 24 -23.86 25.80 14.98
CA ARG A 24 -24.61 25.97 13.73
C ARG A 24 -24.16 27.22 12.99
N ILE A 25 -24.27 27.15 11.67
CA ILE A 25 -24.17 28.29 10.76
C ILE A 25 -25.42 28.35 9.89
N LYS A 26 -25.83 29.56 9.53
CA LYS A 26 -26.91 29.79 8.57
C LYS A 26 -26.35 29.62 7.16
N ALA A 27 -26.97 28.75 6.38
CA ALA A 27 -26.68 28.53 4.97
C ALA A 27 -27.81 29.11 4.11
N GLU A 28 -27.62 29.16 2.78
CA GLU A 28 -28.66 29.63 1.83
C GLU A 28 -29.99 28.87 1.99
N LYS A 29 -29.91 27.56 2.26
CA LYS A 29 -31.07 26.67 2.45
C LYS A 29 -31.09 26.04 3.85
N GLY A 30 -31.16 26.88 4.88
CA GLY A 30 -31.40 26.45 6.26
C GLY A 30 -30.18 26.53 7.16
N TYR A 31 -30.01 25.55 8.06
CA TYR A 31 -28.92 25.53 9.03
C TYR A 31 -28.04 24.30 8.83
N ARG A 32 -26.73 24.52 8.87
CA ARG A 32 -25.74 23.44 8.95
C ARG A 32 -25.24 23.34 10.37
N TYR A 33 -25.34 22.15 10.94
CA TYR A 33 -24.85 21.83 12.27
C TYR A 33 -23.52 21.08 12.17
N PHE A 34 -22.62 21.33 13.09
CA PHE A 34 -21.36 20.59 13.21
C PHE A 34 -20.92 20.48 14.67
N ALA A 35 -20.19 19.42 14.98
CA ALA A 35 -19.67 19.13 16.30
C ALA A 35 -18.22 19.62 16.46
N GLN A 36 -17.74 19.73 17.70
CA GLN A 36 -16.36 20.12 17.98
C GLN A 36 -15.34 19.21 17.26
N LYS A 37 -15.58 17.90 17.22
CA LYS A 37 -14.74 16.93 16.50
C LYS A 37 -14.52 17.30 15.02
N GLU A 38 -15.55 17.83 14.36
CA GLU A 38 -15.45 18.22 12.95
C GLU A 38 -14.60 19.49 12.78
N ILE A 39 -14.68 20.41 13.75
CA ILE A 39 -13.81 21.60 13.82
C ILE A 39 -12.36 21.16 14.01
N ASP A 40 -12.10 20.29 14.97
CA ASP A 40 -10.75 19.79 15.26
C ASP A 40 -10.17 19.04 14.06
N THR A 41 -10.98 18.23 13.39
CA THR A 41 -10.58 17.51 12.16
C THR A 41 -10.27 18.49 11.03
N CYS A 42 -11.06 19.56 10.88
CA CYS A 42 -10.81 20.61 9.89
C CYS A 42 -9.49 21.34 10.18
N LEU A 43 -9.24 21.72 11.44
CA LEU A 43 -7.98 22.34 11.86
C LEU A 43 -6.79 21.41 11.60
N LEU A 44 -6.93 20.11 11.84
CA LEU A 44 -5.90 19.13 11.55
C LEU A 44 -5.59 19.06 10.05
N ARG A 45 -6.63 19.06 9.19
CA ARG A 45 -6.44 19.07 7.72
C ARG A 45 -5.69 20.32 7.26
N LYS A 46 -6.04 21.49 7.79
CA LYS A 46 -5.32 22.74 7.49
C LYS A 46 -3.84 22.66 7.87
N LYS A 47 -3.52 22.14 9.06
CA LYS A 47 -2.13 21.92 9.47
C LYS A 47 -1.38 20.99 8.51
N ILE A 48 -2.05 19.96 8.00
CA ILE A 48 -1.46 19.03 7.02
C ILE A 48 -1.24 19.74 5.67
N GLU A 49 -2.19 20.55 5.21
CA GLU A 49 -2.06 21.35 3.98
C GLU A 49 -0.96 22.41 4.08
N GLU A 50 -0.79 23.03 5.25
CA GLU A 50 0.27 23.99 5.55
C GLU A 50 1.65 23.34 5.71
N THR A 51 1.72 22.01 5.82
CA THR A 51 2.99 21.31 5.99
C THR A 51 3.81 21.41 4.69
N PRO A 52 5.08 21.86 4.76
CA PRO A 52 5.90 22.03 3.56
C PRO A 52 6.13 20.70 2.85
N ILE A 53 6.21 20.76 1.52
CA ILE A 53 6.21 19.57 0.66
C ILE A 53 7.42 18.68 0.93
N GLU A 54 8.55 19.25 1.36
CA GLU A 54 9.77 18.52 1.71
C GLU A 54 9.55 17.61 2.93
N ILE A 55 8.74 18.05 3.90
CA ILE A 55 8.39 17.25 5.07
C ILE A 55 7.35 16.19 4.70
N LEU A 56 6.35 16.54 3.88
CA LEU A 56 5.35 15.57 3.39
C LEU A 56 5.97 14.48 2.51
N GLN A 57 6.99 14.82 1.72
CA GLN A 57 7.73 13.89 0.88
C GLN A 57 8.83 13.14 1.63
N LYS A 58 9.12 13.52 2.89
CA LYS A 58 10.03 12.77 3.75
C LYS A 58 9.42 11.39 4.00
N ARG A 59 10.03 10.37 3.39
CA ARG A 59 9.50 9.00 3.45
C ARG A 59 9.48 8.52 4.89
N ASN A 60 8.37 7.88 5.26
CA ASN A 60 8.30 7.12 6.49
C ASN A 60 9.32 5.95 6.44
N ASN A 61 9.84 5.57 7.60
CA ASN A 61 10.72 4.41 7.74
C ASN A 61 10.08 3.15 7.10
N VAL A 62 10.89 2.23 6.58
CA VAL A 62 10.43 0.95 5.99
C VAL A 62 9.48 0.21 6.95
N GLU A 63 9.77 0.28 8.25
CA GLU A 63 8.96 -0.26 9.34
C GLU A 63 7.53 0.32 9.39
N ALA A 64 7.34 1.60 9.07
CA ALA A 64 6.02 2.22 9.06
C ALA A 64 5.15 1.75 7.89
N THR A 65 5.77 1.42 6.75
CA THR A 65 5.05 0.83 5.59
C THR A 65 4.63 -0.61 5.91
N ILE A 66 5.50 -1.37 6.55
CA ILE A 66 5.21 -2.72 7.03
C ILE A 66 4.12 -2.67 8.11
N PHE A 67 4.21 -1.71 9.03
CA PHE A 67 3.21 -1.48 10.07
C PHE A 67 1.84 -1.18 9.46
N GLN A 68 1.72 -0.25 8.51
CA GLN A 68 0.45 0.04 7.84
C GLN A 68 -0.13 -1.16 7.08
N LEU A 69 0.73 -2.01 6.48
CA LEU A 69 0.30 -3.25 5.81
C LEU A 69 -0.23 -4.28 6.82
N ALA A 70 0.37 -4.35 8.01
CA ALA A 70 0.03 -5.32 9.05
C ALA A 70 -1.06 -4.82 10.02
N TYR A 71 -1.24 -3.50 10.16
CA TYR A 71 -2.05 -2.85 11.21
C TYR A 71 -3.53 -3.20 11.15
N HIS A 72 -4.07 -3.49 9.96
CA HIS A 72 -5.49 -3.82 9.80
C HIS A 72 -5.87 -5.27 10.15
N TYR A 73 -4.97 -6.08 10.72
CA TYR A 73 -5.32 -7.43 11.18
C TYR A 73 -5.84 -7.43 12.61
N SER A 74 -7.17 -7.51 12.78
CA SER A 74 -7.76 -7.76 14.09
C SER A 74 -7.41 -9.17 14.59
N ASN A 75 -7.02 -9.27 15.86
CA ASN A 75 -6.81 -10.53 16.60
C ASN A 75 -5.72 -11.47 16.06
N ALA A 76 -4.66 -10.98 15.42
CA ALA A 76 -3.55 -11.81 14.91
C ALA A 76 -3.97 -12.99 14.00
N LYS A 77 -5.23 -13.01 13.53
CA LYS A 77 -5.79 -14.11 12.74
C LYS A 77 -5.60 -13.82 11.27
N SER A 78 -4.57 -14.42 10.71
CA SER A 78 -4.38 -14.49 9.27
C SER A 78 -5.36 -15.54 8.72
N ARG A 79 -6.59 -15.09 8.42
CA ARG A 79 -7.83 -15.91 8.44
C ARG A 79 -7.79 -17.23 7.64
N TYR A 80 -6.88 -17.41 6.66
CA TYR A 80 -6.86 -18.61 5.81
C TYR A 80 -5.51 -19.10 5.25
N ARG A 81 -4.34 -18.51 5.53
CA ARG A 81 -3.07 -18.95 4.88
C ARG A 81 -1.96 -19.46 5.80
N GLY A 82 -2.13 -19.39 7.12
CA GLY A 82 -1.08 -19.79 8.08
C GLY A 82 0.10 -18.82 8.12
N LEU A 83 0.76 -18.72 9.27
CA LEU A 83 1.74 -17.66 9.57
C LEU A 83 2.85 -17.53 8.50
N ILE A 84 3.43 -18.66 8.08
CA ILE A 84 4.52 -18.70 7.09
C ILE A 84 4.08 -18.14 5.74
N LYS A 85 2.93 -18.58 5.19
CA LYS A 85 2.49 -18.10 3.87
C LYS A 85 2.13 -16.62 3.90
N HIS A 86 1.65 -16.14 5.05
CA HIS A 86 1.35 -14.72 5.25
C HIS A 86 2.62 -13.87 5.36
N GLN A 87 3.64 -14.35 6.08
CA GLN A 87 4.94 -13.69 6.16
C GLN A 87 5.60 -13.63 4.77
N MET A 88 5.66 -14.76 4.06
CA MET A 88 6.17 -14.78 2.68
C MET A 88 5.41 -13.82 1.76
N TRP A 89 4.08 -13.73 1.89
CA TRP A 89 3.28 -12.79 1.09
C TRP A 89 3.60 -11.33 1.43
N ALA A 90 3.80 -11.00 2.71
CA ALA A 90 4.16 -9.66 3.16
C ALA A 90 5.57 -9.29 2.69
N ASP A 91 6.53 -10.21 2.82
CA ASP A 91 7.93 -10.01 2.38
C ASP A 91 8.01 -9.80 0.87
N MET A 92 7.30 -10.62 0.08
CA MET A 92 7.26 -10.48 -1.38
C MET A 92 6.61 -9.18 -1.83
N ARG A 93 5.54 -8.73 -1.14
CA ARG A 93 4.91 -7.42 -1.38
C ARG A 93 5.86 -6.27 -1.04
N CYS A 94 6.56 -6.35 0.09
CA CYS A 94 7.54 -5.35 0.50
C CYS A 94 8.71 -5.26 -0.49
N LEU A 95 9.23 -6.42 -0.91
CA LEU A 95 10.29 -6.52 -1.91
C LEU A 95 9.87 -5.90 -3.24
N TRP A 96 8.66 -6.21 -3.72
CA TRP A 96 8.15 -5.66 -4.98
C TRP A 96 8.06 -4.12 -4.96
N VAL A 97 7.50 -3.55 -3.89
CA VAL A 97 7.39 -2.10 -3.74
C VAL A 97 8.78 -1.45 -3.70
N ASN A 98 9.73 -2.05 -2.99
CA ASN A 98 11.12 -1.55 -2.96
C ASN A 98 11.81 -1.68 -4.32
N PHE A 99 11.59 -2.78 -5.04
CA PHE A 99 12.16 -3.01 -6.37
C PHE A 99 11.65 -2.00 -7.40
N VAL A 100 10.34 -1.77 -7.46
CA VAL A 100 9.73 -0.75 -8.35
C VAL A 100 10.26 0.65 -8.03
N ARG A 101 10.45 0.97 -6.74
CA ARG A 101 11.02 2.26 -6.33
C ARG A 101 12.46 2.44 -6.81
N ILE A 102 13.29 1.41 -6.69
CA ILE A 102 14.67 1.42 -7.20
C ILE A 102 14.66 1.56 -8.73
N LEU A 103 13.79 0.82 -9.42
CA LEU A 103 13.65 0.93 -10.87
C LEU A 103 13.25 2.35 -11.31
N ASN A 104 12.22 2.94 -10.71
CA ASN A 104 11.80 4.30 -11.04
C ASN A 104 12.88 5.33 -10.72
N PHE A 105 13.63 5.14 -9.63
CA PHE A 105 14.77 6.00 -9.30
C PHE A 105 15.88 5.88 -10.36
N ILE A 106 16.22 4.67 -10.79
CA ILE A 106 17.19 4.43 -11.86
C ILE A 106 16.69 5.04 -13.17
N GLU A 107 15.45 4.80 -13.57
CA GLU A 107 14.87 5.35 -14.81
C GLU A 107 14.89 6.89 -14.81
N ASN A 108 14.54 7.53 -13.69
CA ASN A 108 14.59 8.99 -13.57
C ASN A 108 16.02 9.55 -13.48
N THR A 109 16.96 8.83 -12.86
CA THR A 109 18.34 9.30 -12.66
C THR A 109 19.23 8.99 -13.88
N SER A 110 18.87 7.98 -14.67
CA SER A 110 19.72 7.46 -15.73
C SER A 110 19.00 7.38 -17.06
N GLY A 111 18.80 8.53 -17.69
CA GLY A 111 18.35 8.60 -19.10
C GLY A 111 19.24 7.86 -20.11
N LYS A 112 20.43 7.36 -19.71
CA LYS A 112 21.36 6.58 -20.57
C LYS A 112 21.84 5.24 -19.99
N LEU A 113 21.99 5.08 -18.67
CA LEU A 113 22.45 3.82 -18.06
C LEU A 113 21.32 2.77 -17.93
N ALA A 114 20.06 3.22 -17.75
CA ALA A 114 18.88 2.36 -17.58
C ALA A 114 18.60 1.45 -18.78
N PHE A 115 18.95 1.86 -20.00
CA PHE A 115 18.74 1.04 -21.20
C PHE A 115 19.64 -0.19 -21.20
N PHE A 116 20.93 -0.02 -20.87
CA PHE A 116 21.90 -1.10 -20.85
C PHE A 116 21.66 -2.08 -19.69
N THR A 117 21.33 -1.60 -18.50
CA THR A 117 20.97 -2.48 -17.37
C THR A 117 19.66 -3.23 -17.62
N LYS A 118 18.66 -2.61 -18.26
CA LYS A 118 17.38 -3.26 -18.60
C LYS A 118 17.57 -4.38 -19.62
N CYS A 119 18.37 -4.16 -20.66
CA CYS A 119 18.72 -5.20 -21.62
C CYS A 119 19.49 -6.37 -20.98
N ALA A 120 20.49 -6.07 -20.14
CA ALA A 120 21.28 -7.09 -19.46
C ALA A 120 20.45 -7.90 -18.44
N CYS A 121 19.64 -7.25 -17.62
CA CYS A 121 18.73 -7.94 -16.68
C CYS A 121 17.71 -8.81 -17.40
N ASN A 122 17.16 -8.35 -18.53
CA ASN A 122 16.17 -9.12 -19.28
C ASN A 122 16.80 -10.38 -19.92
N PHE A 123 18.07 -10.29 -20.34
CA PHE A 123 18.82 -11.45 -20.81
C PHE A 123 19.07 -12.46 -19.68
N ILE A 124 19.56 -12.00 -18.53
CA ILE A 124 19.80 -12.84 -17.34
C ILE A 124 18.50 -13.49 -16.85
N PHE A 125 17.39 -12.75 -16.85
CA PHE A 125 16.10 -13.29 -16.43
C PHE A 125 15.60 -14.38 -17.40
N LYS A 126 15.78 -14.18 -18.72
CA LYS A 126 15.43 -15.20 -19.73
C LYS A 126 16.27 -16.46 -19.58
N THR A 127 17.58 -16.34 -19.35
CA THR A 127 18.47 -17.50 -19.19
C THR A 127 18.13 -18.26 -17.91
N LEU A 128 17.92 -17.56 -16.78
CA LEU A 128 17.48 -18.18 -15.53
C LEU A 128 16.11 -18.86 -15.66
N PHE A 129 15.15 -18.22 -16.33
CA PHE A 129 13.84 -18.81 -16.58
C PHE A 129 13.92 -20.06 -17.47
N HIS A 130 14.79 -20.03 -18.48
CA HIS A 130 15.04 -21.20 -19.33
C HIS A 130 15.64 -22.35 -18.52
N VAL A 131 16.67 -22.09 -17.70
CA VAL A 131 17.30 -23.10 -16.82
C VAL A 131 16.30 -23.66 -15.81
N TYR A 132 15.46 -22.81 -15.22
CA TYR A 132 14.41 -23.27 -14.31
C TYR A 132 13.39 -24.16 -15.03
N LYS A 133 12.97 -23.76 -16.24
CA LYS A 133 12.02 -24.52 -17.06
C LYS A 133 12.58 -25.89 -17.44
N THR A 134 13.83 -25.96 -17.89
CA THR A 134 14.48 -27.23 -18.25
C THR A 134 14.63 -28.14 -17.04
N PHE A 135 15.07 -27.60 -15.90
CA PHE A 135 15.18 -28.36 -14.65
C PHE A 135 13.82 -28.93 -14.21
N PHE A 136 12.75 -28.14 -14.30
CA PHE A 136 11.40 -28.59 -13.94
C PHE A 136 10.86 -29.66 -14.90
N THR A 137 11.09 -29.50 -16.21
CA THR A 137 10.69 -30.51 -17.20
C THR A 137 11.43 -31.83 -16.97
N THR A 138 12.74 -31.78 -16.70
CA THR A 138 13.55 -32.98 -16.44
C THR A 138 13.14 -33.68 -15.13
N ARG A 139 12.79 -32.92 -14.08
CA ARG A 139 12.23 -33.51 -12.85
C ARG A 139 10.88 -34.17 -13.11
N ARG A 140 10.03 -33.56 -13.94
CA ARG A 140 8.70 -34.08 -14.27
C ARG A 140 8.80 -35.36 -15.10
N THR A 141 9.70 -35.43 -16.09
CA THR A 141 9.94 -36.65 -16.88
C THR A 141 10.53 -37.78 -16.03
N LYS A 142 11.49 -37.50 -15.15
CA LYS A 142 12.01 -38.51 -14.20
C LYS A 142 10.93 -39.06 -13.27
N LYS A 143 9.98 -38.22 -12.83
CA LYS A 143 8.85 -38.66 -12.00
C LYS A 143 7.87 -39.55 -12.78
N ILE A 144 7.62 -39.26 -14.06
CA ILE A 144 6.78 -40.10 -14.93
C ILE A 144 7.47 -41.45 -15.18
N PHE A 145 8.77 -41.46 -15.49
CA PHE A 145 9.54 -42.68 -15.71
C PHE A 145 9.59 -43.60 -14.48
N PHE A 146 9.69 -43.02 -13.27
CA PHE A 146 9.60 -43.78 -12.03
C PHE A 146 8.21 -44.42 -11.84
N SER A 147 7.14 -43.70 -12.19
CA SER A 147 5.75 -44.19 -12.10
C SER A 147 5.45 -45.33 -13.09
N GLU A 148 6.03 -45.30 -14.28
CA GLU A 148 5.87 -46.35 -15.29
C GLU A 148 6.63 -47.63 -14.89
N ASN A 149 7.85 -47.50 -14.38
CA ASN A 149 8.60 -48.65 -13.87
C ASN A 149 7.91 -49.31 -12.68
N THR A 150 7.31 -48.56 -11.74
CA THR A 150 6.59 -49.17 -10.62
C THR A 150 5.34 -49.95 -11.04
N ASN A 151 4.71 -49.60 -12.17
CA ASN A 151 3.57 -50.35 -12.71
C ASN A 151 3.99 -51.64 -13.44
N PHE A 152 5.24 -51.73 -13.94
CA PHE A 152 5.76 -52.93 -14.58
C PHE A 152 6.17 -54.04 -13.59
N TYR A 153 6.49 -53.70 -12.34
CA TYR A 153 6.87 -54.68 -11.30
C TYR A 153 5.68 -55.20 -10.46
N LEU A 154 4.45 -54.84 -10.81
CA LEU A 154 3.21 -55.22 -10.09
C LEU A 154 2.24 -56.09 -10.93
N CYS A 155 2.71 -56.68 -12.04
CA CYS A 155 1.99 -57.70 -12.81
C CYS A 155 2.64 -59.07 -12.60
#